data_AF-A0A6A5U338-F1
#
_entry.id   AF-A0A6A5U338-F1
#
_cell.length_a   1.000
_cell.length_b   1.000
_cell.length_c   1.000
_cell.angle_alpha   90.00
_cell.angle_beta   90.00
_cell.angle_gamma   90.00
#
_symmetry.space_group_name_H-M   'P 1'
#
loop_
_entity.id
_entity.type
_entity.pdbx_description
1 polymer ?
#
loop_
_entity_poly.entity_id
_entity_poly.type
_entity_poly.pdbx_seq_one_letter_code
_entity_poly.pdbx_strand_id
1 'polypeptide(L)'
;MKEPENSGWTENTILDFAYYAWKETQDTKKEPTMVAVLWVQGKGAYGGSSPRGKVGTNFVQDLMDMWLPAKAKVRWKVAKDREKVGNTSTKWHAEDMAMYMYEREERPLGDKYPLNSYMAVYGQYHNRDRAEVKAPCGGYETGAKVYPSCTYVLSKLGIHSAR
;
A
#
# COMPACT_ATOMS: atom_id res chain seq x y z
N MET A 1 5.88 4.90 -11.68
CA MET A 1 6.55 6.10 -12.23
C MET A 1 8.02 5.99 -11.82
N LYS A 2 8.95 6.12 -12.76
CA LYS A 2 10.38 5.98 -12.46
C LYS A 2 10.93 7.27 -11.84
N GLU A 3 11.85 7.14 -10.89
CA GLU A 3 12.54 8.29 -10.28
C GLU A 3 13.38 9.01 -11.34
N PRO A 4 13.31 10.36 -11.43
CA PRO A 4 14.27 11.13 -12.20
C PRO A 4 15.69 11.00 -11.64
N GLU A 5 16.71 11.16 -12.48
CA GLU A 5 18.09 11.22 -11.99
C GLU A 5 18.28 12.44 -11.07
N ASN A 6 18.97 12.26 -9.94
CA ASN A 6 19.21 13.30 -8.93
C ASN A 6 17.94 14.00 -8.42
N SER A 7 16.84 13.26 -8.31
CA SER A 7 15.51 13.80 -7.99
C SER A 7 15.44 14.65 -6.71
N GLY A 8 16.32 14.40 -5.74
CA GLY A 8 16.28 15.03 -4.41
C GLY A 8 14.98 14.75 -3.65
N TRP A 9 14.23 13.70 -4.03
CA TRP A 9 12.94 13.40 -3.44
C TRP A 9 13.04 13.16 -1.93
N THR A 10 12.14 13.79 -1.21
CA THR A 10 12.04 13.73 0.26
C THR A 10 10.76 13.02 0.67
N GLU A 11 10.63 12.68 1.95
CA GLU A 11 9.37 12.15 2.50
C GLU A 11 8.16 13.03 2.15
N ASN A 12 8.30 14.37 2.24
CA ASN A 12 7.25 15.31 1.88
C ASN A 12 6.87 15.22 0.39
N THR A 13 7.85 15.02 -0.50
CA THR A 13 7.60 14.83 -1.92
C THR A 13 6.75 13.57 -2.18
N ILE A 14 7.00 12.50 -1.43
CA ILE A 14 6.24 11.26 -1.57
C ILE A 14 4.84 11.40 -0.98
N LEU A 15 4.68 12.14 0.12
CA LEU A 15 3.37 12.49 0.69
C LEU A 15 2.53 13.32 -0.28
N ASP A 16 3.12 14.36 -0.89
CA ASP A 16 2.45 15.17 -1.91
C ASP A 16 2.02 14.29 -3.10
N PHE A 17 2.89 13.36 -3.52
CA PHE A 17 2.55 12.42 -4.59
C PHE A 17 1.38 11.51 -4.21
N ALA A 18 1.33 11.01 -2.98
CA ALA A 18 0.20 10.22 -2.48
C ALA A 18 -1.10 11.05 -2.44
N TYR A 19 -1.02 12.32 -2.06
CA TYR A 19 -2.15 13.27 -2.13
C TYR A 19 -2.65 13.47 -3.56
N TYR A 20 -1.76 13.75 -4.53
CA TYR A 20 -2.15 13.95 -5.92
C TYR A 20 -2.75 12.68 -6.53
N ALA A 21 -2.15 11.52 -6.28
CA ALA A 21 -2.70 10.24 -6.71
C ALA A 21 -4.09 9.98 -6.10
N TRP A 22 -4.29 10.31 -4.82
CA TRP A 22 -5.61 10.25 -4.21
C TRP A 22 -6.60 11.20 -4.91
N LYS A 23 -6.20 12.44 -5.18
CA LYS A 23 -7.07 13.43 -5.86
C LYS A 23 -7.53 12.94 -7.23
N GLU A 24 -6.63 12.36 -8.04
CA GLU A 24 -6.98 11.75 -9.33
C GLU A 24 -8.02 10.62 -9.19
N THR A 25 -7.92 9.81 -8.12
CA THR A 25 -8.97 8.80 -7.85
C THR A 25 -10.31 9.44 -7.52
N GLN A 26 -10.34 10.61 -6.87
CA GLN A 26 -11.58 11.31 -6.53
C GLN A 26 -12.25 11.96 -7.74
N ASP A 27 -11.46 12.44 -8.70
CA ASP A 27 -11.97 12.99 -9.96
C ASP A 27 -12.70 11.92 -10.79
N THR A 28 -12.31 10.65 -10.63
CA THR A 28 -12.92 9.51 -11.34
C THR A 28 -13.99 8.78 -10.52
N LYS A 29 -13.84 8.69 -9.19
CA LYS A 29 -14.76 8.02 -8.28
C LYS A 29 -14.81 8.73 -6.92
N LYS A 30 -15.97 9.29 -6.57
CA LYS A 30 -16.21 9.97 -5.29
C LYS A 30 -16.46 9.01 -4.11
N GLU A 31 -15.84 7.83 -4.13
CA GLU A 31 -15.95 6.86 -3.04
C GLU A 31 -14.75 7.01 -2.10
N PRO A 32 -14.90 6.73 -0.78
CA PRO A 32 -13.78 6.78 0.14
C PRO A 32 -12.69 5.82 -0.36
N THR A 33 -11.46 6.29 -0.42
CA THR A 33 -10.36 5.55 -1.04
C THR A 33 -9.10 5.83 -0.25
N MET A 34 -8.34 4.77 0.00
CA MET A 34 -6.98 4.84 0.51
C MET A 34 -6.03 4.70 -0.67
N VAL A 35 -5.02 5.56 -0.75
CA VAL A 35 -3.90 5.45 -1.69
C VAL A 35 -2.63 5.27 -0.88
N ALA A 36 -1.80 4.32 -1.31
CA ALA A 36 -0.47 4.13 -0.79
C ALA A 36 0.55 4.31 -1.91
N VAL A 37 1.67 4.96 -1.58
CA VAL A 37 2.79 5.17 -2.49
C VAL A 37 4.03 4.63 -1.82
N LEU A 38 4.61 3.61 -2.44
CA LEU A 38 5.92 3.10 -2.10
C LEU A 38 6.96 3.82 -2.95
N TRP A 39 7.86 4.55 -2.31
CA TRP A 39 9.09 5.04 -2.92
C TRP A 39 10.24 4.09 -2.62
N VAL A 40 11.00 3.76 -3.67
CA VAL A 40 12.22 2.96 -3.58
C VAL A 40 13.33 3.77 -4.23
N GLN A 41 14.35 4.11 -3.43
CA GLN A 41 15.47 4.94 -3.86
C GLN A 41 16.16 4.38 -5.11
N GLY A 42 16.35 5.22 -6.12
CA GLY A 42 16.97 4.85 -7.40
C GLY A 42 16.08 4.02 -8.32
N LYS A 43 14.82 3.78 -7.93
CA LYS A 43 13.83 3.01 -8.70
C LYS A 43 12.60 3.83 -9.03
N GLY A 44 12.05 4.55 -8.05
CA GLY A 44 10.87 5.41 -8.24
C GLY A 44 9.73 5.10 -7.30
N ALA A 45 8.55 5.61 -7.69
CA ALA A 45 7.32 5.52 -6.91
C ALA A 45 6.30 4.57 -7.54
N TYR A 46 5.71 3.74 -6.69
CA TYR A 46 4.77 2.70 -7.01
C TYR A 46 3.49 2.90 -6.22
N GLY A 47 2.38 3.10 -6.93
CA GLY A 47 1.08 3.40 -6.32
C GLY A 47 0.20 2.15 -6.18
N GLY A 48 -0.56 2.11 -5.09
CA GLY A 48 -1.67 1.18 -4.88
C GLY A 48 -2.87 1.94 -4.33
N SER A 49 -4.08 1.50 -4.67
CA SER A 49 -5.30 2.13 -4.15
C SER A 49 -6.32 1.07 -3.72
N SER A 50 -7.07 1.37 -2.67
CA SER A 50 -8.09 0.50 -2.13
C SER A 50 -9.34 1.31 -1.78
N PRO A 51 -10.48 1.10 -2.48
CA PRO A 51 -11.73 1.75 -2.12
C PRO A 51 -12.24 1.23 -0.77
N ARG A 52 -12.84 2.12 0.01
CA ARG A 52 -13.39 1.93 1.35
C ARG A 52 -14.87 2.33 1.30
N GLY A 53 -15.80 1.39 1.34
CA GLY A 53 -17.24 1.75 1.41
C GLY A 53 -18.18 0.87 0.62
N LYS A 54 -17.66 0.07 -0.31
CA LYS A 54 -18.34 -1.14 -0.75
C LYS A 54 -17.38 -2.29 -0.51
N VAL A 55 -17.87 -3.36 0.11
CA VAL A 55 -17.24 -4.67 0.01
C VAL A 55 -17.40 -5.10 -1.45
N GLY A 56 -16.62 -4.49 -2.33
CA GLY A 56 -16.64 -4.70 -3.77
C GLY A 56 -15.18 -4.79 -4.18
N THR A 57 -14.69 -5.86 -4.77
CA THR A 57 -15.28 -7.11 -5.26
C THR A 57 -14.27 -8.19 -4.92
N ASN A 58 -14.71 -9.44 -4.73
CA ASN A 58 -13.79 -10.57 -4.52
C ASN A 58 -12.68 -10.57 -5.58
N PHE A 59 -12.96 -10.12 -6.81
CA PHE A 59 -12.01 -10.05 -7.91
C PHE A 59 -10.63 -9.45 -7.59
N VAL A 60 -10.53 -8.24 -7.00
CA VAL A 60 -9.19 -7.66 -6.70
C VAL A 60 -8.48 -8.46 -5.61
N GLN A 61 -9.22 -9.01 -4.66
CA GLN A 61 -8.66 -9.85 -3.59
C GLN A 61 -8.20 -11.20 -4.15
N ASP A 62 -9.02 -11.84 -4.98
CA ASP A 62 -8.75 -13.12 -5.64
C ASP A 62 -7.55 -13.01 -6.59
N LEU A 63 -7.46 -11.90 -7.35
CA LEU A 63 -6.31 -11.62 -8.21
C LEU A 63 -5.03 -11.47 -7.39
N MET A 64 -5.10 -10.78 -6.25
CA MET A 64 -3.95 -10.66 -5.36
C MET A 64 -3.59 -12.02 -4.75
N ASP A 65 -4.55 -12.79 -4.24
CA ASP A 65 -4.30 -14.14 -3.72
C ASP A 65 -3.64 -15.06 -4.77
N MET A 66 -4.04 -14.93 -6.04
CA MET A 66 -3.46 -15.69 -7.15
C MET A 66 -2.05 -15.21 -7.54
N TRP A 67 -1.82 -13.90 -7.62
CA TRP A 67 -0.59 -13.36 -8.21
C TRP A 67 0.55 -13.18 -7.21
N LEU A 68 0.25 -12.91 -5.94
CA LEU A 68 1.29 -12.61 -4.95
C LEU A 68 2.34 -13.70 -4.79
N PRO A 69 2.00 -15.00 -4.71
CA PRO A 69 3.00 -16.05 -4.58
C PRO A 69 4.02 -16.06 -5.74
N ALA A 70 3.58 -15.67 -6.94
CA ALA A 70 4.40 -15.74 -8.15
C ALA A 70 5.10 -14.42 -8.49
N LYS A 71 4.45 -13.28 -8.22
CA LYS A 71 4.86 -11.95 -8.71
C LYS A 71 5.40 -11.03 -7.63
N ALA A 72 5.21 -11.36 -6.35
CA ALA A 72 5.68 -10.55 -5.25
C ALA A 72 6.29 -11.43 -4.15
N LYS A 73 7.39 -12.12 -4.53
CA LYS A 73 8.03 -13.14 -3.71
C LYS A 73 8.63 -12.59 -2.41
N VAL A 74 9.12 -11.36 -2.40
CA VAL A 74 9.76 -10.75 -1.23
C VAL A 74 8.71 -10.49 -0.17
N ARG A 75 7.61 -9.79 -0.51
CA ARG A 75 6.49 -9.61 0.43
C ARG A 75 5.81 -10.93 0.79
N TRP A 76 5.69 -11.88 -0.15
CA TRP A 76 4.97 -13.12 0.08
C TRP A 76 5.60 -13.93 1.21
N LYS A 77 6.94 -13.89 1.36
CA LYS A 77 7.64 -14.51 2.51
C LYS A 77 7.09 -14.06 3.87
N VAL A 78 6.61 -12.82 3.98
CA VAL A 78 6.11 -12.23 5.23
C VAL A 78 4.58 -12.28 5.31
N ALA A 79 3.88 -12.10 4.19
CA ALA A 79 2.43 -11.96 4.15
C ALA A 79 1.67 -13.22 3.69
N LYS A 80 2.37 -14.35 3.45
CA LYS A 80 1.75 -15.61 2.98
C LYS A 80 0.63 -16.13 3.88
N ASP A 81 0.81 -15.98 5.19
CA ASP A 81 -0.13 -16.45 6.20
C ASP A 81 -1.12 -15.34 6.59
N ARG A 82 -1.28 -14.34 5.72
CA ARG A 82 -2.18 -13.22 6.01
C ARG A 82 -3.63 -13.70 6.00
N GLU A 83 -4.36 -13.37 7.04
CA GLU A 83 -5.77 -13.69 7.17
C GLU A 83 -6.62 -12.43 7.33
N LYS A 84 -7.84 -12.47 6.78
CA LYS A 84 -8.88 -11.48 7.06
C LYS A 84 -9.70 -11.97 8.24
N VAL A 85 -9.63 -11.25 9.36
CA VAL A 85 -10.49 -11.50 10.53
C VAL A 85 -11.52 -10.37 10.64
N GLY A 86 -12.80 -10.74 10.63
CA GLY A 86 -13.92 -9.82 10.63
C GLY A 86 -14.44 -9.45 9.23
N ASN A 87 -15.56 -8.69 9.19
CA ASN A 87 -16.34 -8.51 7.96
C ASN A 87 -16.16 -7.13 7.29
N THR A 88 -15.49 -6.18 7.95
CA THR A 88 -15.48 -4.76 7.54
C THR A 88 -14.27 -4.32 6.72
N SER A 89 -13.30 -5.22 6.46
CA SER A 89 -12.08 -4.92 5.72
C SER A 89 -11.82 -5.91 4.59
N THR A 90 -11.00 -5.53 3.61
CA THR A 90 -10.34 -6.44 2.68
C THR A 90 -9.11 -7.08 3.31
N LYS A 91 -8.64 -8.21 2.76
CA LYS A 91 -7.38 -8.90 3.16
C LYS A 91 -6.16 -8.11 2.69
N TRP A 92 -6.21 -7.59 1.47
CA TRP A 92 -5.15 -6.78 0.86
C TRP A 92 -5.54 -5.30 0.85
N HIS A 93 -4.63 -4.46 1.31
CA HIS A 93 -4.77 -3.00 1.43
C HIS A 93 -3.97 -2.26 0.36
N ALA A 94 -4.06 -0.92 0.37
CA ALA A 94 -3.37 -0.09 -0.62
C ALA A 94 -1.83 -0.28 -0.56
N GLU A 95 -1.28 -0.42 0.64
CA GLU A 95 0.15 -0.66 0.89
C GLU A 95 0.62 -1.96 0.22
N ASP A 96 -0.20 -3.01 0.32
CA ASP A 96 0.05 -4.27 -0.37
C ASP A 96 0.10 -4.03 -1.88
N MET A 97 -0.88 -3.32 -2.43
CA MET A 97 -0.93 -3.09 -3.87
C MET A 97 0.30 -2.31 -4.35
N ALA A 98 0.77 -1.30 -3.61
CA ALA A 98 1.99 -0.57 -3.92
C ALA A 98 3.24 -1.48 -3.94
N MET A 99 3.39 -2.33 -2.92
CA MET A 99 4.46 -3.34 -2.86
C MET A 99 4.39 -4.35 -4.02
N TYR A 100 3.19 -4.82 -4.36
CA TYR A 100 3.00 -5.71 -5.51
C TYR A 100 3.43 -5.05 -6.83
N MET A 101 3.08 -3.77 -7.04
CA MET A 101 3.45 -3.06 -8.26
C MET A 101 4.96 -2.96 -8.42
N TYR A 102 5.68 -2.64 -7.33
CA TYR A 102 7.15 -2.67 -7.32
C TYR A 102 7.70 -4.06 -7.64
N GLU A 103 7.29 -5.10 -6.92
CA GLU A 103 7.89 -6.42 -7.11
C GLU A 103 7.56 -7.05 -8.48
N ARG A 104 6.39 -6.72 -9.02
CA ARG A 104 5.99 -7.15 -10.36
C ARG A 104 6.89 -6.55 -11.43
N GLU A 105 7.26 -5.28 -11.29
CA GLU A 105 8.07 -4.52 -12.24
C GLU A 105 9.57 -4.81 -12.08
N GLU A 106 10.07 -4.68 -10.85
CA GLU A 106 11.50 -4.72 -10.54
C GLU A 106 12.03 -6.13 -10.24
N ARG A 107 11.13 -7.09 -9.91
CA ARG A 107 11.46 -8.49 -9.61
C ARG A 107 12.67 -8.64 -8.67
N PRO A 108 12.65 -8.00 -7.48
CA PRO A 108 13.78 -8.06 -6.56
C PRO A 108 14.10 -9.49 -6.14
N LEU A 109 15.39 -9.81 -6.06
CA LEU A 109 15.89 -11.15 -5.73
C LEU A 109 16.21 -11.34 -4.24
N GLY A 110 16.13 -10.28 -3.43
CA GLY A 110 16.47 -10.29 -2.01
C GLY A 110 15.35 -10.77 -1.08
N ASP A 111 15.56 -10.55 0.22
CA ASP A 111 14.58 -10.83 1.28
C ASP A 111 13.89 -9.57 1.82
N LYS A 112 14.40 -8.40 1.43
CA LYS A 112 13.92 -7.09 1.87
C LYS A 112 13.91 -6.11 0.71
N TYR A 113 13.26 -4.99 0.94
CA TYR A 113 13.27 -3.85 0.03
C TYR A 113 14.58 -3.08 0.20
N PRO A 114 15.02 -2.32 -0.82
CA PRO A 114 16.21 -1.50 -0.72
C PRO A 114 16.18 -0.57 0.49
N LEU A 115 17.35 -0.26 1.04
CA LEU A 115 17.49 0.68 2.15
C LEU A 115 16.82 2.01 1.81
N ASN A 116 16.25 2.66 2.83
CA ASN A 116 15.51 3.92 2.72
C ASN A 116 14.22 3.84 1.88
N SER A 117 13.72 2.64 1.56
CA SER A 117 12.37 2.51 0.98
C SER A 117 11.33 3.08 1.95
N TYR A 118 10.38 3.84 1.41
CA TYR A 118 9.43 4.63 2.19
C TYR A 118 8.00 4.44 1.67
N MET A 119 7.04 4.36 2.59
CA MET A 119 5.62 4.23 2.30
C MET A 119 4.85 5.45 2.84
N ALA A 120 4.19 6.16 1.93
CA ALA A 120 3.20 7.19 2.24
C ALA A 120 1.80 6.63 2.04
N VAL A 121 0.87 6.95 2.95
CA VAL A 121 -0.55 6.59 2.79
C VAL A 121 -1.40 7.85 2.96
N TYR A 122 -2.29 8.09 2.01
CA TYR A 122 -3.20 9.24 2.03
C TYR A 122 -4.61 8.80 1.66
N GLY A 123 -5.62 9.32 2.36
CA GLY A 123 -7.01 9.14 1.98
C GLY A 123 -7.97 9.18 3.15
N GLN A 124 -9.11 8.51 2.97
CA GLN A 124 -10.25 8.56 3.88
C GLN A 124 -10.85 7.16 4.07
N TYR A 125 -11.22 6.81 5.31
CA TYR A 125 -11.82 5.51 5.62
C TYR A 125 -13.33 5.49 5.36
N HIS A 126 -14.01 6.63 5.58
CA HIS A 126 -15.44 6.81 5.36
C HIS A 126 -15.72 8.14 4.66
N ASN A 127 -16.90 8.28 4.04
CA ASN A 127 -17.30 9.50 3.31
C ASN A 127 -17.33 10.77 4.17
N ARG A 128 -17.45 10.61 5.49
CA ARG A 128 -17.51 11.73 6.45
C ARG A 128 -16.15 12.04 7.06
N ASP A 129 -15.15 11.19 6.86
CA ASP A 129 -13.82 11.41 7.39
C ASP A 129 -13.10 12.43 6.54
N ARG A 130 -12.25 13.24 7.18
CA ARG A 130 -11.32 14.09 6.45
C ARG A 130 -10.30 13.22 5.72
N ALA A 131 -10.08 13.52 4.43
CA ALA A 131 -8.95 12.97 3.70
C ALA A 131 -7.65 13.60 4.20
N GLU A 132 -6.71 12.76 4.62
CA GLU A 132 -5.44 13.19 5.21
C GLU A 132 -4.40 12.06 5.12
N VAL A 133 -3.18 12.37 5.56
CA VAL A 133 -2.13 11.37 5.74
C VAL A 133 -2.59 10.37 6.80
N LYS A 134 -2.42 9.08 6.52
CA LYS A 134 -2.78 7.99 7.44
C LYS A 134 -1.56 7.15 7.75
N ALA A 135 -1.51 6.63 8.97
CA ALA A 135 -0.58 5.55 9.28
C ALA A 135 -0.96 4.28 8.47
N PRO A 136 0.02 3.43 8.13
CA PRO A 136 -0.28 2.10 7.60
C PRO A 136 -1.19 1.31 8.56
N CYS A 137 -1.97 0.37 8.02
CA CYS A 137 -2.88 -0.42 8.84
C CYS A 137 -2.12 -1.12 10.00
N GLY A 138 -2.53 -0.83 11.23
CA GLY A 138 -1.99 -1.44 12.46
C GLY A 138 -2.56 -2.82 12.78
N GLY A 139 -3.69 -3.19 12.16
CA GLY A 139 -4.33 -4.51 12.29
C GLY A 139 -5.15 -4.75 13.55
N TYR A 140 -5.20 -3.80 14.51
CA TYR A 140 -5.91 -3.98 15.79
C TYR A 140 -6.93 -2.88 16.14
N GLU A 141 -6.98 -1.78 15.40
CA GLU A 141 -7.90 -0.69 15.73
C GLU A 141 -9.27 -0.91 15.08
N THR A 142 -10.21 -1.39 15.91
CA THR A 142 -11.66 -1.44 15.68
C THR A 142 -12.16 -2.40 14.57
N GLY A 143 -12.32 -3.68 14.93
CA GLY A 143 -13.21 -4.62 14.24
C GLY A 143 -12.69 -5.28 12.96
N ALA A 144 -11.63 -4.77 12.34
CA ALA A 144 -10.94 -5.40 11.21
C ALA A 144 -9.55 -5.85 11.65
N LYS A 145 -9.29 -7.17 11.68
CA LYS A 145 -7.97 -7.71 12.03
C LYS A 145 -7.37 -8.39 10.80
N VAL A 146 -6.54 -7.65 10.06
CA VAL A 146 -5.66 -8.27 9.07
C VAL A 146 -4.35 -8.60 9.79
N TYR A 147 -4.01 -9.88 9.86
CA TYR A 147 -2.78 -10.35 10.49
C TYR A 147 -1.97 -11.20 9.52
N PRO A 148 -0.65 -10.96 9.33
CA PRO A 148 0.09 -9.84 9.89
C PRO A 148 -0.35 -8.50 9.30
N SER A 149 -0.33 -7.43 10.11
CA SER A 149 -0.77 -6.08 9.70
C SER A 149 0.16 -5.44 8.65
N CYS A 150 -0.29 -4.38 7.97
CA CYS A 150 0.56 -3.65 7.03
C CYS A 150 1.78 -3.07 7.74
N THR A 151 1.60 -2.47 8.92
CA THR A 151 2.71 -1.96 9.74
C THR A 151 3.76 -3.04 10.03
N TYR A 152 3.32 -4.25 10.40
CA TYR A 152 4.23 -5.37 10.62
C TYR A 152 4.97 -5.77 9.35
N VAL A 153 4.24 -5.92 8.24
CA VAL A 153 4.82 -6.34 6.96
C VAL A 153 5.86 -5.33 6.48
N LEU A 154 5.55 -4.03 6.50
CA LEU A 154 6.47 -2.96 6.12
C LEU A 154 7.75 -3.01 6.97
N SER A 155 7.61 -3.11 8.29
CA SER A 155 8.75 -3.22 9.22
C SER A 155 9.64 -4.42 8.92
N LYS A 156 9.06 -5.61 8.71
CA LYS A 156 9.83 -6.83 8.38
C LYS A 156 10.56 -6.73 7.05
N LEU A 157 9.98 -6.02 6.09
CA LEU A 157 10.54 -5.81 4.76
C LEU A 157 11.54 -4.65 4.68
N GLY A 158 11.73 -3.89 5.77
CA GLY A 158 12.66 -2.76 5.83
C GLY A 158 12.13 -1.49 5.17
N ILE A 159 10.80 -1.32 5.14
CA ILE A 159 10.15 -0.13 4.57
C ILE A 159 9.72 0.78 5.73
N HIS A 160 10.12 2.05 5.66
CA HIS A 160 9.73 3.09 6.60
C HIS A 160 8.36 3.67 6.23
N SER A 161 7.62 4.24 7.18
CA SER A 161 6.34 4.90 6.87
C SER A 161 6.24 6.29 7.49
N ALA A 162 5.52 7.16 6.80
CA ALA A 162 5.09 8.45 7.35
C ALA A 162 4.32 8.26 8.67
N ARG A 163 4.45 9.21 9.58
CA ARG A 163 3.60 9.34 10.78
C ARG A 163 2.74 10.58 10.67
#